data_AF-A0A2V9P997-F1
#
_entry.id   AF-A0A2V9P997-F1
#
_cell.length_a   1.000
_cell.length_b   1.000
_cell.length_c   1.000
_cell.angle_alpha   90.00
_cell.angle_beta   90.00
_cell.angle_gamma   90.00
#
_symmetry.space_group_name_H-M   'P 1'
#
loop_
_entity.id
_entity.type
_entity.pdbx_description
1 polymer ?
#
loop_
_entity_poly.entity_id
_entity_poly.type
_entity_poly.pdbx_seq_one_letter_code
_entity_poly.pdbx_strand_id
1 'polypeptide(L)' 'PNQPNVFYIGAVNGGVWKSDDYGRTWNPIFDQQPTQSIGAIAVAPSNPNIVYVASGEGLQRPDLSVGDGIYKSTDAG' A
#
# COMPACT_ATOMS: atom_id res chain seq x y z
N PRO A 1 -7.00 -5.11 -14.54
CA PRO A 1 -5.55 -4.83 -14.68
C PRO A 1 -5.26 -4.23 -16.07
N ASN A 2 -5.52 -2.93 -16.22
CA ASN A 2 -5.42 -2.24 -17.51
C ASN A 2 -4.21 -1.29 -17.57
N GLN A 3 -3.35 -1.34 -16.53
CA GLN A 3 -2.18 -0.47 -16.36
C GLN A 3 -0.94 -1.36 -16.11
N PRO A 4 -0.34 -1.94 -17.17
CA PRO A 4 0.76 -2.90 -17.04
C PRO A 4 2.06 -2.27 -16.49
N ASN A 5 2.14 -0.94 -16.46
CA ASN A 5 3.27 -0.17 -15.94
C ASN A 5 3.12 0.20 -14.45
N VAL A 6 1.96 -0.03 -13.83
CA VAL A 6 1.68 0.41 -12.45
C VAL A 6 1.84 -0.75 -11.48
N PHE A 7 2.65 -0.54 -10.44
CA PHE A 7 2.97 -1.51 -9.40
C PHE A 7 2.82 -0.88 -8.03
N TYR A 8 2.40 -1.69 -7.07
CA TYR A 8 2.33 -1.33 -5.65
C TYR A 8 3.12 -2.34 -4.84
N ILE A 9 3.85 -1.87 -3.84
CA ILE A 9 4.48 -2.73 -2.83
C ILE A 9 4.20 -2.16 -1.46
N GLY A 10 3.88 -3.05 -0.53
CA GLY A 10 3.69 -2.73 0.88
C GLY A 10 4.66 -3.55 1.71
N ALA A 11 5.16 -2.95 2.79
CA ALA A 11 5.98 -3.64 3.76
C ALA A 11 5.52 -3.33 5.19
N VAL A 12 5.72 -4.28 6.08
CA VAL A 12 5.63 -4.05 7.52
C VAL A 12 6.63 -2.97 7.90
N ASN A 13 6.20 -1.95 8.63
CA ASN A 13 6.99 -0.76 8.99
C ASN A 13 7.58 0.03 7.79
N GLY A 14 7.12 -0.23 6.56
CA GLY A 14 7.68 0.39 5.36
C GLY A 14 6.68 1.17 4.51
N GLY A 15 5.40 1.18 4.89
CA GLY A 15 4.36 1.91 4.16
C GLY A 15 4.06 1.31 2.79
N VAL A 16 3.39 2.10 1.95
CA VAL A 16 3.07 1.74 0.57
C VAL A 16 3.87 2.59 -0.39
N TRP A 17 4.44 1.92 -1.39
CA TRP A 17 5.19 2.51 -2.48
C TRP A 17 4.52 2.20 -3.82
N LYS A 18 4.59 3.15 -4.73
CA LYS A 18 4.01 3.07 -6.07
C LYS A 18 5.09 3.31 -7.12
N SER A 19 5.05 2.51 -8.16
CA SER A 19 5.78 2.73 -9.42
C SER A 19 4.78 2.83 -10.56
N ASP A 20 5.01 3.73 -11.51
CA ASP A 20 4.27 3.86 -12.75
C ASP A 20 5.16 3.74 -13.99
N ASP A 21 6.40 3.28 -13.81
CA ASP A 21 7.44 3.23 -14.84
C ASP A 21 8.07 1.83 -14.98
N TYR A 22 7.28 0.79 -14.74
CA TYR A 22 7.72 -0.61 -14.76
C TYR A 22 8.73 -0.97 -13.66
N GLY A 23 8.60 -0.36 -12.49
CA GLY A 23 9.40 -0.67 -11.30
C GLY A 23 10.80 -0.05 -11.32
N ARG A 24 11.06 0.94 -12.18
CA ARG A 24 12.37 1.62 -12.24
C ARG A 24 12.51 2.64 -11.13
N THR A 25 11.44 3.38 -10.84
CA THR A 25 11.37 4.32 -9.73
C THR A 25 10.16 4.02 -8.85
N TRP A 26 10.30 4.37 -7.56
CA TRP A 26 9.30 4.10 -6.53
C TRP A 26 9.09 5.35 -5.69
N ASN A 27 7.83 5.76 -5.55
CA ASN A 27 7.43 6.92 -4.76
C ASN A 27 6.63 6.46 -3.54
N PRO A 28 6.91 6.99 -2.34
CA PRO A 28 6.09 6.71 -1.17
C PRO A 28 4.73 7.41 -1.32
N ILE A 29 3.65 6.68 -1.03
CA ILE A 29 2.27 7.19 -1.13
C ILE A 29 1.48 7.02 0.19
N PHE A 30 2.15 6.62 1.27
CA PHE A 30 1.52 6.29 2.56
C PHE A 30 2.08 7.09 3.74
N ASP A 31 3.02 8.01 3.50
CA ASP A 31 3.75 8.74 4.55
C ASP A 31 2.86 9.62 5.43
N GLN A 32 1.66 9.96 4.96
CA GLN A 32 0.69 10.78 5.69
C GLN A 32 -0.20 9.95 6.64
N GLN A 33 -0.08 8.62 6.62
CA GLN A 33 -0.90 7.75 7.45
C GLN A 33 -0.22 7.45 8.79
N PRO A 34 -1.01 7.26 9.86
CA PRO A 34 -0.50 7.10 11.23
C PRO A 34 0.23 5.77 11.47
N THR A 35 0.02 4.76 10.63
CA THR A 35 0.78 3.51 10.65
C THR A 35 1.47 3.27 9.32
N GLN A 36 2.61 2.59 9.37
CA GLN A 36 3.38 2.15 8.20
C GLN A 36 3.42 0.61 8.10
N SER A 37 2.62 -0.08 8.92
CA SER A 37 2.55 -1.55 8.92
C SER A 37 1.56 -2.02 7.87
N ILE A 38 2.05 -2.57 6.76
CA ILE A 38 1.20 -3.02 5.65
C ILE A 38 1.17 -4.54 5.55
N GLY A 39 -0.03 -5.11 5.65
CA GLY A 39 -0.27 -6.55 5.55
C GLY A 39 -0.83 -6.99 4.20
N ALA A 40 -1.60 -6.12 3.52
CA ALA A 40 -2.15 -6.42 2.20
C ALA A 40 -2.46 -5.16 1.39
N ILE A 41 -2.39 -5.30 0.06
CA ILE A 41 -2.81 -4.29 -0.91
C ILE A 41 -3.69 -4.97 -1.97
N ALA A 42 -4.79 -4.31 -2.35
CA ALA A 42 -5.66 -4.76 -3.43
C ALA A 42 -6.08 -3.59 -4.32
N VAL A 43 -5.96 -3.76 -5.64
CA VAL A 43 -6.45 -2.81 -6.65
C VAL A 43 -7.79 -3.31 -7.18
N ALA A 44 -8.82 -2.47 -7.23
CA ALA A 44 -10.13 -2.87 -7.70
C ALA A 44 -10.09 -3.22 -9.21
N PRO A 45 -10.55 -4.41 -9.63
CA PRO A 45 -10.56 -4.77 -11.05
C PRO A 45 -11.44 -3.86 -11.92
N SER A 46 -12.49 -3.27 -11.34
CA SER A 46 -13.45 -2.40 -12.01
C SER A 46 -12.95 -0.97 -12.24
N ASN A 47 -12.03 -0.48 -11.40
CA ASN A 47 -11.45 0.85 -11.51
C ASN A 47 -10.06 0.85 -10.85
N PRO A 48 -8.97 0.95 -11.61
CA PRO A 48 -7.61 0.88 -11.06
C PRO A 48 -7.23 2.09 -10.19
N ASN A 49 -8.02 3.17 -10.17
CA ASN A 49 -7.83 4.26 -9.22
C ASN A 49 -8.29 3.90 -7.80
N ILE A 50 -9.08 2.83 -7.63
CA ILE A 50 -9.53 2.38 -6.32
C ILE A 50 -8.52 1.37 -5.79
N VAL A 51 -7.82 1.75 -4.72
CA VAL A 51 -6.83 0.93 -4.02
C VAL A 51 -7.24 0.78 -2.57
N TYR A 52 -7.20 -0.46 -2.07
CA TYR A 52 -7.39 -0.78 -0.66
C TYR A 52 -6.06 -1.22 -0.05
N VAL A 53 -5.77 -0.71 1.14
CA VAL A 53 -4.58 -1.06 1.92
C VAL A 53 -5.04 -1.52 3.28
N ALA A 54 -4.75 -2.78 3.64
CA ALA A 54 -4.99 -3.28 4.99
C ALA A 54 -3.71 -3.10 5.81
N SER A 55 -3.81 -2.34 6.90
CA SER A 55 -2.70 -2.16 7.82
C SER A 55 -2.65 -3.28 8.84
N GLY A 56 -1.44 -3.58 9.31
CA GLY A 56 -1.16 -4.56 10.34
C GLY A 56 -0.22 -5.67 9.91
N GLU A 57 0.20 -6.42 10.91
CA GLU A 57 1.11 -7.55 10.79
C GLU A 57 0.63 -8.63 11.79
N GLY A 58 0.77 -9.91 11.44
CA GLY A 58 0.25 -11.05 12.22
C GLY A 58 1.16 -11.57 13.34
N LEU A 59 2.47 -11.37 13.26
CA LEU A 59 3.49 -11.60 14.27
C LEU A 59 3.68 -10.39 15.21
N GLN A 60 3.01 -10.40 16.35
CA GLN A 60 3.25 -9.39 17.38
C GLN A 60 4.70 -9.40 17.88
N ARG A 61 5.42 -8.32 17.61
CA ARG A 61 6.74 -8.00 18.18
C ARG A 61 6.76 -6.55 18.69
N PRO A 62 7.51 -6.26 19.75
CA PRO A 62 7.50 -4.93 20.36
C PRO A 62 8.09 -3.81 19.48
N ASP A 63 8.82 -4.15 18.42
CA ASP A 63 9.44 -3.22 17.47
C ASP A 63 8.59 -2.94 16.21
N LEU A 64 7.43 -3.59 16.07
CA LEU A 64 6.55 -3.44 14.91
C LEU A 64 5.42 -2.45 15.17
N SER A 65 5.13 -1.60 14.18
CA SER A 65 3.96 -0.73 14.20
C SER A 65 2.70 -1.60 14.10
N VAL A 66 1.68 -1.25 14.88
CA VAL A 66 0.40 -1.94 14.87
C VAL A 66 -0.44 -1.52 13.66
N GLY A 67 -1.28 -2.43 13.19
CA GLY A 67 -2.36 -2.09 12.26
C GLY A 67 -3.47 -1.31 12.96
N ASP A 68 -4.12 -0.45 12.21
CA ASP A 68 -5.21 0.43 12.66
C ASP A 68 -6.44 0.39 11.74
N GLY A 69 -6.45 -0.47 10.71
CA GLY A 69 -7.63 -0.74 9.91
C GLY A 69 -7.35 -0.87 8.41
N ILE A 70 -8.32 -0.44 7.62
CA ILE A 70 -8.27 -0.50 6.15
C ILE A 70 -8.43 0.91 5.60
N TYR A 71 -7.53 1.26 4.69
CA TYR A 71 -7.52 2.51 3.96
C TYR A 71 -8.06 2.29 2.55
N LYS A 72 -8.68 3.34 2.01
CA LYS A 72 -9.17 3.38 0.63
C LYS A 72 -8.67 4.65 -0.04
N SER A 73 -8.05 4.50 -1.20
CA SER A 73 -7.80 5.59 -2.14
C SER A 73 -8.80 5.49 -3.31
N THR A 74 -9.09 6.63 -3.93
CA THR A 74 -9.92 6.76 -5.15
C THR A 74 -9.17 7.41 -6.31
N ASP A 75 -7.86 7.62 -6.15
CA ASP A 75 -6.93 8.33 -7.02
C ASP A 75 -5.61 7.56 -7.24
N ALA A 76 -5.64 6.25 -7.03
CA ALA A 76 -4.51 5.33 -7.23
C ALA A 76 -3.34 5.53 -6.24
N GLY A 77 -3.62 6.06 -5.06
CA GLY A 77 -2.65 6.42 -4.03
C GLY A 77 -2.19 7.87 -4.15
#